data_AF-A0A1Y2X7N9-F1
#
_entry.id   AF-A0A1Y2X7N9-F1
#
_cell.length_a   1.000
_cell.length_b   1.000
_cell.length_c   1.000
_cell.angle_alpha   90.00
_cell.angle_beta   90.00
_cell.angle_gamma   90.00
#
_symmetry.space_group_name_H-M   'P 1'
#
loop_
_entity.id
_entity.type
_entity.pdbx_description
1 polymer ?
#
loop_
_entity_poly.entity_id
_entity_poly.type
_entity_poly.pdbx_seq_one_letter_code
_entity_poly.pdbx_strand_id
1 'polypeptide(L)'
;MSSVVARGPYGEAFTPQNVISNNIADEQVFSGLGPRGGDAGLKLVVGSEIEKGMVPCADVSTTDVHYYHGTFRAGIKVTDVPGTCSAFFWYMNDTQEIDIEFLSAEFNKSNNTFPVNLVLQSEESKNNGFDASKTGDFKKIHLPFDPTTEFHEYRIDFLPDRVLFYADAQLLTEMKGTGVPSTPGNLQVSHWSNGNMGWSQGPPKTDATTVVSYVKAYFNSSSEARQNDYTLRCKDPSAPMAVCTIPDRNTTYFFGNVANMTPNQTTYHENNGRR
;
A
#
# COMPACT_ATOMS: atom_id res chain seq x y z
N MET A 1 -4.43 1.97 19.01
CA MET A 1 -5.25 0.75 19.09
C MET A 1 -4.84 -0.05 20.33
N SER A 2 -5.78 -0.54 21.15
CA SER A 2 -5.42 -1.37 22.32
C SER A 2 -4.99 -2.77 21.89
N SER A 3 -4.29 -3.51 22.76
CA SER A 3 -3.85 -4.90 22.49
C SER A 3 -5.00 -5.85 22.16
N VAL A 4 -6.16 -5.65 22.79
CA VAL A 4 -7.38 -6.44 22.51
C VAL A 4 -7.88 -6.21 21.09
N VAL A 5 -7.90 -4.96 20.62
CA VAL A 5 -8.35 -4.62 19.26
C VAL A 5 -7.29 -5.01 18.23
N ALA A 6 -6.01 -4.79 18.54
CA ALA A 6 -4.88 -5.18 17.71
C ALA A 6 -4.67 -6.71 17.65
N ARG A 7 -5.35 -7.49 18.50
CA ARG A 7 -5.26 -8.96 18.55
C ARG A 7 -3.82 -9.45 18.76
N GLY A 8 -3.06 -8.76 19.60
CA GLY A 8 -1.67 -9.07 19.95
C GLY A 8 -1.38 -8.84 21.43
N PRO A 9 -0.23 -9.29 21.94
CA PRO A 9 0.21 -8.99 23.31
C PRO A 9 0.40 -7.49 23.57
N TYR A 10 0.67 -6.69 22.53
CA TYR A 10 0.86 -5.24 22.62
C TYR A 10 -0.20 -4.50 21.81
N GLY A 11 -0.51 -3.27 22.22
CA GLY A 11 -1.29 -2.34 21.39
C GLY A 11 -0.41 -1.69 20.32
N GLU A 12 -1.03 -0.90 19.45
CA GLU A 12 -0.37 -0.16 18.37
C GLU A 12 -0.61 1.33 18.56
N ALA A 13 0.45 2.13 18.52
CA ALA A 13 0.40 3.58 18.62
C ALA A 13 0.80 4.20 17.28
N PHE A 14 -0.19 4.46 16.43
CA PHE A 14 0.02 5.17 15.17
C PHE A 14 0.16 6.67 15.43
N THR A 15 1.32 7.25 15.12
CA THR A 15 1.57 8.68 15.32
C THR A 15 2.21 9.33 14.10
N PRO A 16 1.92 10.61 13.81
CA PRO A 16 2.59 11.33 12.73
C PRO A 16 4.12 11.40 12.88
N GLN A 17 4.66 11.27 14.09
CA GLN A 17 6.10 11.30 14.34
C GLN A 17 6.82 10.08 13.75
N ASN A 18 6.10 8.96 13.58
CA ASN A 18 6.60 7.74 12.95
C ASN A 18 6.54 7.77 11.41
N VAL A 19 5.99 8.85 10.84
CA VAL A 19 5.91 9.09 9.40
C VAL A 19 6.86 10.23 9.04
N ILE A 20 8.02 9.90 8.48
CA ILE A 20 9.11 10.86 8.26
C ILE A 20 9.34 11.06 6.76
N SER A 21 9.11 12.28 6.27
CA SER A 21 9.47 12.63 4.89
C SER A 21 10.99 12.78 4.72
N ASN A 22 11.57 12.04 3.78
CA ASN A 22 12.95 12.19 3.32
C ASN A 22 12.95 12.50 1.82
N ASN A 23 12.88 13.78 1.47
CA ASN A 23 12.57 14.24 0.11
C ASN A 23 13.43 13.57 -0.98
N ILE A 24 12.77 13.21 -2.09
CA ILE A 24 13.42 12.80 -3.34
C ILE A 24 14.02 14.04 -4.00
N ALA A 25 15.32 14.02 -4.27
CA ALA A 25 16.04 15.18 -4.81
C ALA A 25 15.90 15.35 -6.32
N ASP A 26 15.80 14.24 -7.05
CA ASP A 26 15.60 14.20 -8.50
C ASP A 26 14.29 13.46 -8.80
N GLU A 27 13.29 14.18 -9.31
CA GLU A 27 11.97 13.60 -9.63
C GLU A 27 12.01 12.61 -10.82
N GLN A 28 13.17 12.48 -11.48
CA GLN A 28 13.44 11.44 -12.46
C GLN A 28 14.06 10.18 -11.84
N VAL A 29 14.34 10.17 -10.53
CA VAL A 29 14.98 9.06 -9.83
C VAL A 29 14.27 8.82 -8.49
N PHE A 30 13.35 7.85 -8.45
CA PHE A 30 12.62 7.48 -7.22
C PHE A 30 13.36 6.45 -6.37
N SER A 31 14.68 6.60 -6.29
CA SER A 31 15.59 5.79 -5.49
C SER A 31 16.78 6.65 -5.05
N GLY A 32 17.69 6.08 -4.26
CA GLY A 32 18.89 6.76 -3.80
C GLY A 32 18.68 7.51 -2.49
N LEU A 33 19.66 8.35 -2.13
CA LEU A 33 19.74 8.95 -0.80
C LEU A 33 18.92 10.25 -0.70
N GLY A 34 18.15 10.38 0.38
CA GLY A 34 17.49 11.63 0.73
C GLY A 34 18.37 12.53 1.62
N PRO A 35 18.02 13.82 1.75
CA PRO A 35 18.80 14.81 2.50
C PRO A 35 18.89 14.52 4.01
N ARG A 36 18.03 13.66 4.55
CA ARG A 36 18.07 13.20 5.95
C ARG A 36 18.83 11.87 6.12
N GLY A 37 19.59 11.44 5.12
CA GLY A 37 20.31 10.16 5.10
C GLY A 37 19.39 8.95 4.86
N GLY A 38 19.99 7.84 4.41
CA GLY A 38 19.23 6.66 3.97
C GLY A 38 18.38 6.93 2.73
N ASP A 39 17.52 5.96 2.36
CA ASP A 39 16.72 6.07 1.14
C ASP A 39 15.77 7.28 1.16
N ALA A 40 15.65 7.94 0.02
CA ALA A 40 14.66 8.96 -0.25
C ALA A 40 13.25 8.34 -0.37
N GLY A 41 12.24 9.08 0.08
CA GLY A 41 10.86 8.63 0.16
C GLY A 41 10.22 8.94 1.52
N LEU A 42 9.01 8.45 1.70
CA LEU A 42 8.28 8.50 2.95
C LEU A 42 8.68 7.31 3.83
N LYS A 43 9.30 7.58 4.98
CA LYS A 43 9.71 6.55 5.93
C LYS A 43 8.57 6.27 6.90
N LEU A 44 8.18 5.01 7.01
CA LEU A 44 7.24 4.47 7.98
C LEU A 44 8.05 3.70 9.03
N VAL A 45 8.08 4.21 10.27
CA VAL A 45 8.98 3.70 11.32
C VAL A 45 8.19 2.97 12.41
N VAL A 46 8.57 1.72 12.67
CA VAL A 46 8.15 0.99 13.88
C VAL A 46 9.26 1.11 14.93
N GLY A 47 8.91 1.60 16.11
CA GLY A 47 9.85 1.77 17.21
C GLY A 47 10.12 0.45 17.95
N SER A 48 11.35 0.25 18.43
CA SER A 48 11.67 -0.91 19.28
C SER A 48 11.24 -0.75 20.75
N GLU A 49 11.08 0.49 21.21
CA GLU A 49 10.70 0.79 22.59
C GLU A 49 9.18 0.75 22.78
N ILE A 50 8.72 -0.08 23.71
CA ILE A 50 7.30 -0.23 24.02
C ILE A 50 6.88 0.86 25.01
N GLU A 51 5.94 1.70 24.60
CA GLU A 51 5.44 2.79 25.43
C GLU A 51 4.03 2.51 25.90
N LYS A 52 3.83 2.45 27.23
CA LYS A 52 2.51 2.19 27.84
C LYS A 52 1.82 0.93 27.30
N GLY A 53 2.61 -0.11 27.02
CA GLY A 53 2.13 -1.38 26.46
C GLY A 53 1.76 -1.32 24.97
N MET A 54 2.17 -0.27 24.26
CA MET A 54 1.93 -0.09 22.83
C MET A 54 3.24 0.05 22.05
N VAL A 55 3.25 -0.49 20.84
CA VAL A 55 4.36 -0.35 19.89
C VAL A 55 4.13 0.91 19.04
N PRO A 56 5.11 1.83 18.94
CA PRO A 56 5.05 2.94 18.01
C PRO A 56 4.99 2.43 16.57
N CYS A 57 3.97 2.84 15.81
CA CYS A 57 3.70 2.38 14.44
C CYS A 57 3.44 3.58 13.52
N ALA A 58 3.42 3.33 12.21
CA ALA A 58 3.20 4.34 11.19
C ALA A 58 2.07 3.91 10.26
N ASP A 59 1.16 4.83 9.94
CA ASP A 59 0.10 4.64 8.97
C ASP A 59 -0.15 5.95 8.19
N VAL A 60 -0.39 5.81 6.90
CA VAL A 60 -0.79 6.92 6.02
C VAL A 60 -1.89 6.45 5.10
N SER A 61 -3.01 7.15 5.14
CA SER A 61 -4.20 6.85 4.34
C SER A 61 -4.64 8.03 3.49
N THR A 62 -5.32 7.74 2.38
CA THR A 62 -6.03 8.77 1.62
C THR A 62 -7.20 9.30 2.45
N THR A 63 -7.45 10.61 2.39
CA THR A 63 -8.53 11.27 3.13
C THR A 63 -9.92 10.97 2.58
N ASP A 64 -10.01 10.73 1.27
CA ASP A 64 -11.26 10.38 0.60
C ASP A 64 -11.48 8.85 0.54
N VAL A 65 -12.74 8.45 0.48
CA VAL A 65 -13.18 7.03 0.44
C VAL A 65 -13.88 6.67 -0.89
N HIS A 66 -13.50 7.32 -1.99
CA HIS A 66 -14.11 7.12 -3.31
C HIS A 66 -13.27 6.27 -4.27
N TYR A 67 -12.28 5.54 -3.74
CA TYR A 67 -11.42 4.66 -4.53
C TYR A 67 -12.16 3.34 -4.71
N TYR A 68 -12.69 3.10 -5.91
CA TYR A 68 -13.45 1.90 -6.21
C TYR A 68 -13.10 1.38 -7.60
N HIS A 69 -12.61 0.14 -7.64
CA HIS A 69 -11.93 -0.44 -8.80
C HIS A 69 -10.74 0.42 -9.30
N GLY A 70 -9.89 -0.19 -10.12
CA GLY A 70 -8.75 0.47 -10.73
C GLY A 70 -7.45 -0.26 -10.47
N THR A 71 -6.34 0.44 -10.69
CA THR A 71 -5.00 -0.09 -10.44
C THR A 71 -4.27 0.84 -9.47
N PHE A 72 -3.86 0.26 -8.34
CA PHE A 72 -3.21 0.94 -7.23
C PHE A 72 -1.81 0.37 -7.09
N ARG A 73 -0.82 1.26 -7.03
CA ARG A 73 0.59 0.88 -7.09
C ARG A 73 1.39 1.60 -6.03
N ALA A 74 2.34 0.93 -5.43
CA ALA A 74 3.28 1.52 -4.50
C ALA A 74 4.70 1.03 -4.78
N GLY A 75 5.66 1.96 -4.82
CA GLY A 75 7.08 1.63 -4.84
C GLY A 75 7.58 1.51 -3.41
N ILE A 76 7.88 0.30 -2.94
CA ILE A 76 8.19 0.04 -1.53
C ILE A 76 9.52 -0.71 -1.42
N LYS A 77 10.35 -0.28 -0.47
CA LYS A 77 11.50 -1.02 0.03
C LYS A 77 11.24 -1.35 1.50
N VAL A 78 11.07 -2.63 1.82
CA VAL A 78 10.67 -3.07 3.17
C VAL A 78 11.88 -3.23 4.08
N THR A 79 11.66 -3.15 5.39
CA THR A 79 12.70 -3.40 6.40
C THR A 79 13.17 -4.86 6.40
N ASP A 80 14.45 -5.09 6.70
CA ASP A 80 14.98 -6.43 7.05
C ASP A 80 15.04 -6.69 8.56
N VAL A 81 14.71 -5.68 9.38
CA VAL A 81 14.61 -5.83 10.84
C VAL A 81 13.39 -6.71 11.16
N PRO A 82 13.58 -7.90 11.75
CA PRO A 82 12.48 -8.84 12.01
C PRO A 82 11.57 -8.30 13.12
N GLY A 83 10.29 -8.68 13.04
CA GLY A 83 9.30 -8.38 14.07
C GLY A 83 8.28 -7.31 13.68
N THR A 84 8.06 -7.08 12.39
CA THR A 84 7.09 -6.10 11.89
C THR A 84 6.30 -6.59 10.68
N CYS A 85 5.17 -5.94 10.42
CA CYS A 85 4.40 -6.05 9.18
C CYS A 85 4.45 -4.73 8.42
N SER A 86 4.91 -4.77 7.16
CA SER A 86 4.74 -3.66 6.21
C SER A 86 3.57 -3.95 5.29
N ALA A 87 2.66 -2.98 5.10
CA ALA A 87 1.43 -3.20 4.36
C ALA A 87 1.18 -2.12 3.30
N PHE A 88 0.68 -2.53 2.14
CA PHE A 88 0.01 -1.66 1.16
C PHE A 88 -1.35 -2.26 0.87
N PHE A 89 -2.40 -1.49 1.15
CA PHE A 89 -3.74 -2.03 1.17
C PHE A 89 -4.82 -1.04 0.76
N TRP A 90 -5.94 -1.61 0.34
CA TRP A 90 -7.20 -0.89 0.14
C TRP A 90 -8.15 -1.28 1.27
N TYR A 91 -8.84 -0.32 1.88
CA TYR A 91 -9.67 -0.57 3.05
C TYR A 91 -10.98 0.19 3.02
N MET A 92 -12.05 -0.48 3.44
CA MET A 92 -13.31 0.16 3.84
C MET A 92 -13.69 -0.23 5.28
N ASN A 93 -13.57 -1.51 5.62
CA ASN A 93 -13.75 -2.05 6.97
C ASN A 93 -13.17 -3.47 7.07
N ASP A 94 -13.21 -4.08 8.26
CA ASP A 94 -12.66 -5.41 8.56
C ASP A 94 -13.19 -6.60 7.73
N THR A 95 -14.18 -6.40 6.86
CA THR A 95 -14.69 -7.43 5.93
C THR A 95 -14.67 -7.00 4.46
N GLN A 96 -14.08 -5.84 4.19
CA GLN A 96 -13.86 -5.30 2.85
C GLN A 96 -12.49 -4.64 2.82
N GLU A 97 -11.48 -5.45 2.53
CA GLU A 97 -10.07 -5.07 2.56
C GLU A 97 -9.28 -5.91 1.54
N ILE A 98 -8.25 -5.31 0.94
CA ILE A 98 -7.33 -5.96 0.01
C ILE A 98 -5.91 -5.65 0.48
N ASP A 99 -5.15 -6.67 0.84
CA ASP A 99 -3.85 -6.52 1.49
C ASP A 99 -2.69 -7.09 0.68
N ILE A 100 -1.57 -6.36 0.70
CA ILE A 100 -0.23 -6.86 0.43
C ILE A 100 0.59 -6.64 1.70
N GLU A 101 0.95 -7.72 2.40
CA GLU A 101 1.61 -7.67 3.71
C GLU A 101 2.93 -8.45 3.74
N PHE A 102 3.97 -7.80 4.23
CA PHE A 102 5.32 -8.34 4.37
C PHE A 102 5.65 -8.53 5.84
N LEU A 103 5.83 -9.79 6.26
CA LEU A 103 6.23 -10.13 7.62
C LEU A 103 7.75 -10.26 7.67
N SER A 104 8.44 -9.25 8.20
CA SER A 104 9.91 -9.18 8.16
C SER A 104 10.58 -10.33 8.92
N ALA A 105 9.88 -10.94 9.89
CA ALA A 105 10.34 -12.12 10.61
C ALA A 105 10.36 -13.41 9.75
N GLU A 106 9.62 -13.45 8.63
CA GLU A 106 9.58 -14.60 7.73
C GLU A 106 10.66 -14.56 6.64
N PHE A 107 11.43 -13.46 6.55
CA PHE A 107 12.50 -13.34 5.57
C PHE A 107 13.72 -14.17 5.98
N ASN A 108 14.26 -14.91 5.02
CA ASN A 108 15.50 -15.66 5.18
C ASN A 108 16.45 -15.36 4.01
N LYS A 109 17.43 -14.49 4.27
CA LYS A 109 18.46 -14.10 3.30
C LYS A 109 19.43 -15.24 2.97
N SER A 110 19.60 -16.22 3.85
CA SER A 110 20.56 -17.33 3.63
C SER A 110 20.12 -18.29 2.53
N ASN A 111 18.81 -18.37 2.25
CA ASN A 111 18.23 -19.23 1.22
C ASN A 111 17.32 -18.46 0.24
N ASN A 112 17.42 -17.12 0.19
CA ASN A 112 16.61 -16.24 -0.66
C ASN A 112 15.09 -16.46 -0.55
N THR A 113 14.59 -16.62 0.69
CA THR A 113 13.15 -16.76 0.95
C THR A 113 12.56 -15.43 1.44
N PHE A 114 11.66 -14.87 0.64
CA PHE A 114 10.98 -13.60 0.92
C PHE A 114 9.47 -13.73 0.67
N PRO A 115 8.70 -14.25 1.65
CA PRO A 115 7.26 -14.39 1.50
C PRO A 115 6.52 -13.05 1.51
N VAL A 116 5.48 -12.93 0.69
CA VAL A 116 4.47 -11.88 0.74
C VAL A 116 3.11 -12.52 0.98
N ASN A 117 2.33 -11.95 1.88
CA ASN A 117 0.95 -12.35 2.17
C ASN A 117 0.00 -11.46 1.38
N LEU A 118 -0.88 -12.09 0.61
CA LEU A 118 -1.91 -11.45 -0.19
C LEU A 118 -3.25 -11.89 0.38
N VAL A 119 -4.10 -10.93 0.76
CA VAL A 119 -5.29 -11.22 1.55
C VAL A 119 -6.48 -10.43 1.02
N LEU A 120 -7.66 -11.05 0.98
CA LEU A 120 -8.93 -10.33 1.00
C LEU A 120 -9.61 -10.60 2.33
N GLN A 121 -9.82 -9.58 3.16
CA GLN A 121 -10.64 -9.74 4.35
C GLN A 121 -12.11 -9.81 3.96
N SER A 122 -12.84 -10.73 4.58
CA SER A 122 -14.21 -11.04 4.21
C SER A 122 -15.03 -11.41 5.44
N GLU A 123 -16.35 -11.53 5.30
CA GLU A 123 -17.19 -12.04 6.40
C GLU A 123 -16.76 -13.48 6.78
N GLU A 124 -16.22 -14.25 5.84
CA GLU A 124 -15.69 -15.59 6.11
C GLU A 124 -14.43 -15.54 6.98
N SER A 125 -13.47 -14.63 6.70
CA SER A 125 -12.27 -14.49 7.54
C SER A 125 -12.65 -14.05 8.96
N LYS A 126 -13.58 -13.10 9.09
CA LYS A 126 -14.14 -12.66 10.37
C LYS A 126 -14.82 -13.79 11.14
N ASN A 127 -15.65 -14.60 10.50
CA ASN A 127 -16.29 -15.77 11.12
C ASN A 127 -15.28 -16.84 11.56
N ASN A 128 -14.09 -16.85 10.96
CA ASN A 128 -12.96 -17.69 11.36
C ASN A 128 -12.02 -17.02 12.38
N GLY A 129 -12.48 -15.96 13.05
CA GLY A 129 -11.72 -15.23 14.06
C GLY A 129 -10.79 -14.17 13.50
N PHE A 130 -11.17 -13.54 12.38
CA PHE A 130 -10.37 -12.59 11.60
C PHE A 130 -9.09 -13.23 11.05
N ASP A 131 -9.20 -14.48 10.59
CA ASP A 131 -8.08 -15.27 10.08
C ASP A 131 -8.39 -15.73 8.66
N ALA A 132 -7.94 -14.94 7.68
CA ALA A 132 -8.13 -15.23 6.27
C ALA A 132 -7.34 -16.45 5.79
N SER A 133 -6.30 -16.90 6.53
CA SER A 133 -5.56 -18.11 6.15
C SER A 133 -6.41 -19.38 6.20
N LYS A 134 -7.57 -19.31 6.86
CA LYS A 134 -8.58 -20.37 6.93
C LYS A 134 -9.65 -20.29 5.82
N THR A 135 -9.52 -19.36 4.88
CA THR A 135 -10.46 -19.16 3.77
C THR A 135 -9.78 -19.37 2.41
N GLY A 136 -10.55 -19.22 1.32
CA GLY A 136 -10.00 -19.19 -0.05
C GLY A 136 -9.29 -17.88 -0.42
N ASP A 137 -9.39 -16.86 0.43
CA ASP A 137 -9.02 -15.46 0.17
C ASP A 137 -7.62 -15.09 0.68
N PHE A 138 -6.76 -16.09 0.88
CA PHE A 138 -5.39 -15.92 1.36
C PHE A 138 -4.38 -16.65 0.48
N LYS A 139 -3.30 -15.96 0.09
CA LYS A 139 -2.15 -16.55 -0.61
C LYS A 139 -0.85 -16.03 -0.02
N LYS A 140 0.05 -16.96 0.33
CA LYS A 140 1.45 -16.67 0.65
C LYS A 140 2.33 -17.04 -0.54
N ILE A 141 3.05 -16.08 -1.10
CA ILE A 141 3.87 -16.24 -2.32
C ILE A 141 5.30 -15.84 -2.02
N HIS A 142 6.28 -16.56 -2.57
CA HIS A 142 7.69 -16.20 -2.44
C HIS A 142 8.07 -15.25 -3.58
N LEU A 143 8.58 -14.07 -3.23
CA LEU A 143 9.10 -13.13 -4.21
C LEU A 143 10.38 -13.66 -4.86
N PRO A 144 10.61 -13.38 -6.15
CA PRO A 144 11.83 -13.80 -6.86
C PRO A 144 13.03 -12.87 -6.61
N PHE A 145 12.91 -11.93 -5.67
CA PHE A 145 13.90 -10.90 -5.34
C PHE A 145 13.89 -10.62 -3.83
N ASP A 146 14.94 -9.94 -3.33
CA ASP A 146 15.01 -9.48 -1.94
C ASP A 146 14.38 -8.09 -1.81
N PRO A 147 13.16 -7.98 -1.23
CA PRO A 147 12.42 -6.71 -1.16
C PRO A 147 13.05 -5.70 -0.18
N THR A 148 14.10 -6.08 0.54
CA THR A 148 14.81 -5.25 1.52
C THR A 148 15.97 -4.46 0.92
N THR A 149 16.39 -4.80 -0.31
CA THR A 149 17.62 -4.26 -0.91
C THR A 149 17.37 -3.04 -1.80
N GLU A 150 16.26 -3.04 -2.54
CA GLU A 150 15.87 -1.99 -3.47
C GLU A 150 14.35 -1.75 -3.46
N PHE A 151 13.90 -0.72 -4.16
CA PHE A 151 12.47 -0.44 -4.30
C PHE A 151 11.87 -1.34 -5.38
N HIS A 152 10.77 -2.02 -5.04
CA HIS A 152 9.98 -2.81 -5.97
C HIS A 152 8.57 -2.21 -6.09
N GLU A 153 7.95 -2.35 -7.27
CA GLU A 153 6.55 -1.96 -7.45
C GLU A 153 5.63 -3.09 -7.03
N TYR A 154 4.74 -2.82 -6.08
CA TYR A 154 3.62 -3.70 -5.73
C TYR A 154 2.33 -3.09 -6.26
N ARG A 155 1.50 -3.91 -6.91
CA ARG A 155 0.27 -3.44 -7.57
C ARG A 155 -0.93 -4.31 -7.26
N ILE A 156 -2.02 -3.64 -6.95
CA ILE A 156 -3.38 -4.18 -6.82
C ILE A 156 -4.18 -3.72 -8.02
N ASP A 157 -4.61 -4.64 -8.88
CA ASP A 157 -5.67 -4.36 -9.85
C ASP A 157 -7.00 -4.85 -9.27
N PHE A 158 -7.82 -3.91 -8.80
CA PHE A 158 -9.13 -4.16 -8.22
C PHE A 158 -10.20 -4.02 -9.31
N LEU A 159 -10.88 -5.12 -9.63
CA LEU A 159 -11.94 -5.21 -10.63
C LEU A 159 -13.25 -5.70 -9.99
N PRO A 160 -14.40 -5.57 -10.67
CA PRO A 160 -15.71 -5.91 -10.09
C PRO A 160 -15.86 -7.32 -9.55
N ASP A 161 -15.15 -8.30 -10.11
CA ASP A 161 -15.28 -9.72 -9.78
C ASP A 161 -13.98 -10.38 -9.32
N ARG A 162 -12.89 -9.62 -9.26
CA ARG A 162 -11.55 -10.15 -9.00
C ARG A 162 -10.56 -9.09 -8.55
N VAL A 163 -9.54 -9.55 -7.85
CA VAL A 163 -8.34 -8.77 -7.52
C VAL A 163 -7.12 -9.48 -8.08
N LEU A 164 -6.25 -8.75 -8.77
CA LEU A 164 -4.97 -9.26 -9.25
C LEU A 164 -3.84 -8.54 -8.52
N PHE A 165 -2.87 -9.33 -8.05
CA PHE A 165 -1.71 -8.83 -7.32
C PHE A 165 -0.46 -9.00 -8.17
N TYR A 166 0.39 -7.97 -8.20
CA TYR A 166 1.63 -7.98 -8.96
C TYR A 166 2.80 -7.48 -8.12
N ALA A 167 3.98 -7.95 -8.49
CA ALA A 167 5.27 -7.38 -8.10
C ALA A 167 6.11 -7.16 -9.36
N ASP A 168 6.66 -5.97 -9.57
CA ASP A 168 7.46 -5.59 -10.75
C ASP A 168 6.81 -5.97 -12.10
N ALA A 169 5.51 -5.69 -12.19
CA ALA A 169 4.62 -6.03 -13.31
C ALA A 169 4.44 -7.55 -13.57
N GLN A 170 5.00 -8.43 -12.76
CA GLN A 170 4.74 -9.87 -12.79
C GLN A 170 3.50 -10.19 -11.96
N LEU A 171 2.54 -10.90 -12.56
CA LEU A 171 1.35 -11.39 -11.84
C LEU A 171 1.79 -12.42 -10.79
N LEU A 172 1.46 -12.15 -9.53
CA LEU A 172 1.67 -13.08 -8.42
C LEU A 172 0.48 -14.03 -8.28
N THR A 173 -0.73 -13.48 -8.21
CA THR A 173 -1.97 -14.25 -8.15
C THR A 173 -3.19 -13.43 -8.56
N GLU A 174 -4.27 -14.14 -8.87
CA GLU A 174 -5.62 -13.61 -9.02
C GLU A 174 -6.51 -14.24 -7.94
N MET A 175 -7.35 -13.44 -7.30
CA MET A 175 -8.37 -13.88 -6.34
C MET A 175 -9.75 -13.44 -6.81
N LYS A 176 -10.74 -14.30 -6.58
CA LYS A 176 -12.15 -14.11 -6.95
C LYS A 176 -13.03 -14.58 -5.82
N GLY A 177 -14.29 -14.15 -5.84
CA GLY A 177 -15.31 -14.65 -4.94
C GLY A 177 -15.80 -13.57 -3.97
N THR A 178 -16.37 -14.01 -2.86
CA THR A 178 -17.06 -13.13 -1.91
C THR A 178 -16.14 -12.23 -1.09
N GLY A 179 -14.83 -12.49 -1.09
CA GLY A 179 -13.84 -11.58 -0.49
C GLY A 179 -13.52 -10.34 -1.34
N VAL A 180 -13.89 -10.31 -2.63
CA VAL A 180 -13.68 -9.12 -3.46
C VAL A 180 -14.57 -7.99 -2.92
N PRO A 181 -14.00 -6.81 -2.54
CA PRO A 181 -14.81 -5.73 -2.00
C PRO A 181 -15.84 -5.23 -3.01
N SER A 182 -16.99 -4.76 -2.50
CA SER A 182 -18.14 -4.33 -3.31
C SER A 182 -18.52 -2.87 -3.08
N THR A 183 -17.71 -2.15 -2.32
CA THR A 183 -17.93 -0.76 -1.95
C THR A 183 -16.69 0.08 -2.21
N PRO A 184 -16.83 1.41 -2.33
CA PRO A 184 -15.68 2.33 -2.30
C PRO A 184 -14.99 2.34 -0.94
N GLY A 185 -13.71 2.69 -0.94
CA GLY A 185 -12.87 2.73 0.25
C GLY A 185 -11.68 3.67 0.04
N ASN A 186 -10.65 3.53 0.86
CA ASN A 186 -9.43 4.32 0.82
C ASN A 186 -8.20 3.45 0.53
N LEU A 187 -7.09 4.10 0.20
CA LEU A 187 -5.78 3.44 0.06
C LEU A 187 -4.89 3.81 1.23
N GLN A 188 -4.10 2.85 1.69
CA GLN A 188 -3.27 3.00 2.87
C GLN A 188 -1.92 2.32 2.70
N VAL A 189 -0.90 2.89 3.34
CA VAL A 189 0.41 2.28 3.55
C VAL A 189 0.73 2.33 5.03
N SER A 190 1.14 1.19 5.58
CA SER A 190 1.33 1.03 7.02
C SER A 190 2.61 0.25 7.32
N HIS A 191 3.20 0.52 8.47
CA HIS A 191 4.26 -0.28 9.06
C HIS A 191 3.99 -0.39 10.56
N TRP A 192 3.77 -1.62 11.02
CA TRP A 192 3.25 -1.88 12.35
C TRP A 192 3.80 -3.16 12.99
N SER A 193 3.62 -3.28 14.30
CA SER A 193 3.85 -4.51 15.04
C SER A 193 2.98 -4.53 16.29
N ASN A 194 2.49 -5.69 16.66
CA ASN A 194 1.70 -5.93 17.87
C ASN A 194 2.20 -7.14 18.67
N GLY A 195 3.26 -7.80 18.19
CA GLY A 195 3.83 -9.03 18.76
C GLY A 195 2.99 -10.29 18.59
N ASN A 196 2.00 -10.29 17.70
CA ASN A 196 1.26 -11.51 17.39
C ASN A 196 2.22 -12.56 16.79
N MET A 197 2.32 -13.73 17.43
CA MET A 197 3.24 -14.82 17.04
C MET A 197 2.94 -15.43 15.68
N GLY A 198 1.71 -15.33 15.18
CA GLY A 198 1.31 -15.81 13.86
C GLY A 198 1.43 -14.76 12.76
N TRP A 199 1.76 -13.51 13.10
CA TRP A 199 1.82 -12.39 12.15
C TRP A 199 3.11 -11.58 12.32
N SER A 200 3.03 -10.41 12.97
CA SER A 200 4.16 -9.48 13.10
C SER A 200 5.38 -10.06 13.80
N GLN A 201 5.23 -11.04 14.71
CA GLN A 201 6.33 -11.74 15.41
C GLN A 201 7.34 -10.80 16.09
N GLY A 202 6.89 -9.62 16.50
CA GLY A 202 7.70 -8.59 17.16
C GLY A 202 7.35 -8.37 18.63
N PRO A 203 7.58 -7.17 19.17
CA PRO A 203 8.11 -5.96 18.50
C PRO A 203 9.55 -6.13 17.99
N PRO A 204 10.03 -5.28 17.07
CA PRO A 204 11.40 -5.37 16.59
C PRO A 204 12.41 -4.98 17.68
N LYS A 205 13.63 -5.54 17.62
CA LYS A 205 14.70 -5.27 18.62
C LYS A 205 15.42 -3.94 18.42
N THR A 206 15.28 -3.36 17.24
CA THR A 206 15.79 -2.05 16.85
C THR A 206 14.72 -1.37 16.01
N ASP A 207 14.73 -0.05 15.92
CA ASP A 207 13.80 0.66 15.05
C ASP A 207 13.85 0.09 13.63
N ALA A 208 12.68 -0.21 13.09
CA ALA A 208 12.51 -0.81 11.78
C ALA A 208 11.90 0.23 10.85
N THR A 209 12.46 0.38 9.65
CA THR A 209 11.99 1.39 8.69
C THR A 209 11.65 0.75 7.35
N THR A 210 10.41 0.94 6.92
CA THR A 210 9.96 0.69 5.55
C THR A 210 9.85 2.02 4.82
N VAL A 211 10.29 2.08 3.57
CA VAL A 211 10.31 3.32 2.78
C VAL A 211 9.39 3.17 1.58
N VAL A 212 8.54 4.17 1.39
CA VAL A 212 7.64 4.30 0.23
C VAL A 212 8.14 5.42 -0.66
N SER A 213 8.52 5.11 -1.90
CA SER A 213 8.99 6.10 -2.87
C SER A 213 7.83 6.81 -3.57
N TYR A 214 6.77 6.08 -3.90
CA TYR A 214 5.55 6.64 -4.49
C TYR A 214 4.32 5.78 -4.17
N VAL A 215 3.15 6.40 -4.25
CA VAL A 215 1.86 5.74 -4.39
C VAL A 215 1.15 6.32 -5.60
N LYS A 216 0.59 5.47 -6.46
CA LYS A 216 -0.15 5.84 -7.66
C LYS A 216 -1.49 5.14 -7.65
N ALA A 217 -2.56 5.91 -7.80
CA ALA A 217 -3.91 5.39 -7.92
C ALA A 217 -4.50 5.82 -9.26
N TYR A 218 -4.85 4.84 -10.09
CA TYR A 218 -5.51 5.06 -11.37
C TYR A 218 -6.89 4.41 -11.34
N PHE A 219 -7.92 5.23 -11.20
CA PHE A 219 -9.28 4.76 -10.95
C PHE A 219 -10.31 5.76 -11.49
N ASN A 220 -11.51 5.26 -11.71
CA ASN A 220 -12.67 6.11 -11.93
C ASN A 220 -13.28 6.44 -10.56
N SER A 221 -13.28 7.71 -10.18
CA SER A 221 -13.84 8.10 -8.89
C SER A 221 -15.32 7.74 -8.78
N SER A 222 -15.73 7.17 -7.65
CA SER A 222 -17.12 6.92 -7.32
C SER A 222 -17.88 8.18 -6.85
N SER A 223 -17.20 9.33 -6.79
CA SER A 223 -17.81 10.63 -6.48
C SER A 223 -18.68 11.14 -7.62
N GLU A 224 -19.92 11.54 -7.30
CA GLU A 224 -20.88 12.10 -8.27
C GLU A 224 -20.32 13.33 -9.01
N ALA A 225 -19.65 14.24 -8.31
CA ALA A 225 -19.05 15.42 -8.92
C ALA A 225 -18.00 15.03 -9.98
N ARG A 226 -17.15 14.05 -9.69
CA ARG A 226 -16.11 13.58 -10.62
C ARG A 226 -16.69 12.81 -11.80
N GLN A 227 -17.79 12.07 -11.60
CA GLN A 227 -18.53 11.40 -12.67
C GLN A 227 -19.20 12.41 -13.61
N ASN A 228 -19.75 13.50 -13.06
CA ASN A 228 -20.31 14.61 -13.84
C ASN A 228 -19.21 15.31 -14.66
N ASP A 229 -18.07 15.63 -14.06
CA ASP A 229 -16.90 16.20 -14.76
C ASP A 229 -16.39 15.29 -15.87
N TYR A 230 -16.38 13.98 -15.66
CA TYR A 230 -16.03 13.00 -16.69
C TYR A 230 -17.03 13.01 -17.84
N THR A 231 -18.33 12.93 -17.55
CA THR A 231 -19.41 12.90 -18.55
C THR A 231 -19.41 14.16 -19.43
N LEU A 232 -19.13 15.33 -18.86
CA LEU A 232 -19.03 16.58 -19.61
C LEU A 232 -17.80 16.62 -20.53
N ARG A 233 -16.69 15.99 -20.14
CA ARG A 233 -15.41 16.02 -20.89
C ARG A 233 -15.29 14.91 -21.93
N CYS A 234 -15.73 13.69 -21.61
CA CYS A 234 -15.62 12.51 -22.47
C CYS A 234 -16.90 12.35 -23.33
N LYS A 235 -16.97 13.11 -24.43
CA LYS A 235 -18.15 13.11 -25.33
C LYS A 235 -18.25 11.85 -26.20
N ASP A 236 -17.11 11.29 -26.56
CA ASP A 236 -17.01 10.08 -27.37
C ASP A 236 -15.90 9.18 -26.80
N PRO A 237 -16.25 8.11 -26.07
CA PRO A 237 -15.27 7.18 -25.51
C PRO A 237 -14.56 6.33 -26.57
N SER A 238 -15.04 6.34 -27.82
CA SER A 238 -14.41 5.63 -28.95
C SER A 238 -13.43 6.50 -29.74
N ALA A 239 -13.39 7.80 -29.47
CA ALA A 239 -12.51 8.73 -30.18
C ALA A 239 -11.02 8.40 -29.95
N PRO A 240 -10.14 8.72 -30.92
CA PRO A 240 -8.70 8.65 -30.71
C PRO A 240 -8.29 9.43 -29.45
N MET A 241 -7.46 8.82 -28.61
CA MET A 241 -7.00 9.38 -27.32
C MET A 241 -8.09 9.56 -26.24
N ALA A 242 -9.29 9.01 -26.41
CA ALA A 242 -10.32 9.01 -25.35
C ALA A 242 -9.91 8.18 -24.10
N VAL A 243 -8.94 7.28 -24.26
CA VAL A 243 -8.41 6.43 -23.18
C VAL A 243 -7.03 6.91 -22.76
N CYS A 244 -6.88 7.20 -21.47
CA CYS A 244 -5.58 7.45 -20.85
C CYS A 244 -4.84 6.13 -20.64
N THR A 245 -3.83 5.86 -21.46
CA THR A 245 -2.99 4.67 -21.26
C THR A 245 -2.13 4.86 -20.02
N ILE A 246 -2.18 3.91 -19.09
CA ILE A 246 -1.35 3.89 -17.89
C ILE A 246 -0.01 3.23 -18.28
N PRO A 247 1.13 3.94 -18.21
CA PRO A 247 2.41 3.33 -18.52
C PRO A 247 2.71 2.17 -17.58
N ASP A 248 3.22 1.08 -18.14
CA ASP A 248 3.77 -0.02 -17.34
C ASP A 248 5.26 0.20 -17.11
N ARG A 249 5.76 -0.20 -15.93
CA ARG A 249 7.19 -0.13 -15.55
C ARG A 249 7.82 1.27 -15.66
N ASN A 250 7.05 2.32 -15.41
CA ASN A 250 7.55 3.69 -15.34
C ASN A 250 7.27 4.30 -13.96
N THR A 251 8.24 4.14 -13.06
CA THR A 251 8.13 4.57 -11.66
C THR A 251 8.03 6.09 -11.53
N THR A 252 8.64 6.87 -12.42
CA THR A 252 8.70 8.34 -12.35
C THR A 252 7.53 9.04 -13.06
N TYR A 253 6.80 8.31 -13.91
CA TYR A 253 5.66 8.88 -14.62
C TYR A 253 4.48 9.19 -13.71
N PHE A 254 4.10 10.47 -13.66
CA PHE A 254 2.83 10.95 -13.12
C PHE A 254 2.09 11.74 -14.18
N PHE A 255 0.78 11.50 -14.33
CA PHE A 255 -0.04 12.28 -15.26
C PHE A 255 0.03 13.78 -14.98
N GLY A 256 0.16 14.18 -13.70
CA GLY A 256 0.31 15.57 -13.29
C GLY A 256 1.54 16.28 -13.84
N ASN A 257 2.59 15.53 -14.21
CA ASN A 257 3.83 16.09 -14.76
C ASN A 257 3.78 16.24 -16.28
N VAL A 258 2.71 15.78 -16.93
CA VAL A 258 2.53 15.86 -18.37
C VAL A 258 1.45 16.87 -18.69
N ALA A 259 1.81 17.89 -19.46
CA ALA A 259 0.88 18.92 -19.88
C ALA A 259 -0.17 18.37 -20.86
N ASN A 260 -1.41 18.87 -20.74
CA ASN A 260 -2.50 18.61 -21.69
C ASN A 260 -2.91 17.14 -21.86
N MET A 261 -2.80 16.30 -20.82
CA MET A 261 -3.29 14.92 -20.91
C MET A 261 -4.83 14.85 -21.01
N THR A 262 -5.53 15.83 -20.43
CA THR A 262 -6.97 16.03 -20.63
C THR A 262 -7.31 17.53 -20.62
N PRO A 263 -8.34 17.98 -21.37
CA PRO A 263 -8.87 19.34 -21.20
C PRO A 263 -9.25 19.60 -19.73
N ASN A 264 -8.79 20.73 -19.19
CA ASN A 264 -8.94 21.12 -17.78
C ASN A 264 -8.40 20.09 -16.78
N GLN A 265 -7.27 19.45 -17.11
CA GLN A 265 -6.54 18.61 -16.17
C GLN A 265 -6.23 19.41 -14.89
N THR A 266 -6.81 18.98 -13.78
CA THR A 266 -6.45 19.49 -12.46
C THR A 266 -5.22 18.75 -11.97
N THR A 267 -4.15 19.49 -11.70
CA THR A 267 -2.94 18.99 -11.05
C THR A 267 -2.85 19.62 -9.68
N TYR A 268 -2.70 18.81 -8.64
CA TYR A 268 -2.37 19.32 -7.32
C TYR A 268 -0.85 19.52 -7.26
N HIS A 269 -0.39 20.71 -7.65
CA HIS A 269 0.96 21.14 -7.29
C HIS A 269 0.84 21.90 -5.98
N GLU A 270 1.68 21.55 -4.99
CA GLU A 270 1.87 22.46 -3.86
C GLU A 270 2.38 23.78 -4.44
N ASN A 271 1.60 24.85 -4.30
CA ASN A 271 2.13 26.20 -4.46
C ASN A 271 3.30 26.34 -3.48
N ASN A 272 4.48 26.68 -3.99
CA ASN A 272 5.75 26.92 -3.27
C ASN A 272 5.58 27.51 -1.86
N GLY A 273 5.42 26.63 -0.86
CA GLY A 273 5.43 27.00 0.55
C GLY A 273 4.06 27.43 1.10
N ARG A 274 3.42 26.50 1.83
CA ARG A 274 2.88 26.67 3.18
C ARG A 274 2.09 25.41 3.55
N ARG A 275 2.69 24.58 4.40
CA ARG A 275 1.97 23.91 5.49
C ARG A 275 2.31 24.65 6.76
#